data_AF-G9ZU70-F1
#
_entry.id   AF-G9ZU70-F1
#
_cell.length_a   1.000
_cell.length_b   1.000
_cell.length_c   1.000
_cell.angle_alpha   90.00
_cell.angle_beta   90.00
_cell.angle_gamma   90.00
#
_symmetry.space_group_name_H-M   'P 1'
#
loop_
_entity.id
_entity.type
_entity.pdbx_description
1 polymer ?
#
loop_
_entity_poly.entity_id
_entity_poly.type
_entity_poly.pdbx_seq_one_letter_code
_entity_poly.pdbx_strand_id
1 'polypeptide(L)'
;MSRKSKKPAPLPPEPRPPAAETSKEALQRLAELIGRGSGAMRMEREASALISRWSAALDPETMRERLDEIREQLAEGVEAAEESAGEIDSDSKAAVAAHQHTLAALRATHQAFSRAAQSVPV
;
A
#
# COMPACT_ATOMS: atom_id res chain seq x y z
N MET A 1 52.07 34.47 -20.07
CA MET A 1 51.21 33.36 -20.56
C MET A 1 50.73 32.54 -19.36
N SER A 2 49.52 32.77 -18.87
CA SER A 2 48.99 32.10 -17.66
C SER A 2 48.08 30.94 -18.06
N ARG A 3 48.48 29.72 -17.70
CA ARG A 3 47.68 28.51 -17.94
C ARG A 3 46.49 28.49 -16.96
N LYS A 4 45.27 28.58 -17.49
CA LYS A 4 44.01 28.39 -16.73
C LYS A 4 43.85 26.90 -16.38
N SER A 5 43.90 26.57 -15.10
CA SER A 5 43.56 25.25 -14.57
C SER A 5 42.07 24.97 -14.79
N LYS A 6 41.75 23.97 -15.60
CA LYS A 6 40.39 23.52 -15.89
C LYS A 6 39.92 22.64 -14.72
N LYS A 7 39.02 23.15 -13.89
CA LYS A 7 38.38 22.42 -12.78
C LYS A 7 37.64 21.20 -13.35
N PRO A 8 37.80 19.98 -12.81
CA PRO A 8 37.11 18.80 -13.33
C PRO A 8 35.60 18.95 -13.10
N ALA A 9 34.82 18.55 -14.10
CA ALA A 9 33.37 18.57 -14.05
C ALA A 9 32.86 17.63 -12.95
N PRO A 10 31.78 17.98 -12.22
CA PRO A 10 31.15 17.05 -11.29
C PRO A 10 30.63 15.84 -12.07
N LEU A 11 30.87 14.65 -11.53
CA LEU A 11 30.35 13.39 -12.07
C LEU A 11 28.81 13.46 -12.14
N PRO A 12 28.18 12.81 -13.14
CA PRO A 12 26.73 12.73 -13.20
C PRO A 12 26.19 12.06 -11.93
N PRO A 13 25.06 12.53 -11.37
CA PRO A 13 24.46 11.88 -10.21
C PRO A 13 24.15 10.42 -10.57
N GLU A 14 24.54 9.49 -9.70
CA GLU A 14 24.17 8.08 -9.84
C GLU A 14 22.66 7.96 -10.04
N PRO A 15 22.20 7.04 -10.91
CA PRO A 15 20.78 6.81 -11.10
C PRO A 15 20.19 6.38 -9.76
N ARG A 16 19.43 7.29 -9.12
CA ARG A 16 18.61 6.94 -7.96
C ARG A 16 17.75 5.74 -8.39
N PRO A 17 17.66 4.68 -7.55
CA PRO A 17 16.72 3.61 -7.81
C PRO A 17 15.33 4.24 -8.03
N PRO A 18 14.49 3.67 -8.91
CA PRO A 18 13.15 4.19 -9.14
C PRO A 18 12.48 4.36 -7.77
N ALA A 19 12.02 5.58 -7.47
CA ALA A 19 11.46 5.90 -6.16
C ALA A 19 10.40 4.83 -5.85
N ALA A 20 10.63 4.06 -4.79
CA ALA A 20 9.67 3.03 -4.40
C ALA A 20 8.32 3.72 -4.19
N GLU A 21 7.28 3.16 -4.84
CA GLU A 21 5.88 3.62 -4.78
C GLU A 21 5.52 4.09 -3.37
N THR A 22 5.01 5.31 -3.24
CA THR A 22 4.66 5.93 -1.96
C THR A 22 3.46 5.24 -1.32
N SER A 23 3.25 5.40 -0.01
CA SER A 23 2.08 4.88 0.70
C SER A 23 0.76 5.34 0.07
N LYS A 24 0.72 6.61 -0.39
CA LYS A 24 -0.45 7.18 -1.05
C LYS A 24 -0.76 6.51 -2.39
N GLU A 25 0.25 6.31 -3.24
CA GLU A 25 0.08 5.64 -4.54
C GLU A 25 -0.38 4.19 -4.35
N ALA A 26 0.22 3.50 -3.38
CA ALA A 26 -0.17 2.16 -2.99
C ALA A 26 -1.63 2.09 -2.51
N LEU A 27 -2.06 3.00 -1.62
CA LEU A 27 -3.44 3.08 -1.14
C LEU A 27 -4.42 3.35 -2.29
N GLN A 28 -4.10 4.28 -3.18
CA GLN A 28 -4.94 4.58 -4.34
C GLN A 28 -5.10 3.35 -5.23
N ARG A 29 -4.02 2.62 -5.49
CA ARG A 29 -4.04 1.39 -6.28
C ARG A 29 -4.87 0.29 -5.62
N LEU A 30 -4.75 0.11 -4.31
CA LEU A 30 -5.54 -0.87 -3.56
C LEU A 30 -7.03 -0.50 -3.58
N ALA A 31 -7.36 0.78 -3.39
CA ALA A 31 -8.73 1.29 -3.47
C ALA A 31 -9.34 1.08 -4.86
N GLU A 32 -8.59 1.32 -5.94
CA GLU A 32 -9.05 1.04 -7.30
C GLU A 32 -9.38 -0.44 -7.53
N LEU A 33 -8.54 -1.35 -7.01
CA LEU A 33 -8.77 -2.78 -7.16
C LEU A 33 -10.03 -3.22 -6.42
N ILE A 34 -10.22 -2.72 -5.20
CA ILE A 34 -11.43 -2.98 -4.40
C ILE A 34 -12.66 -2.40 -5.11
N GLY A 35 -12.59 -1.17 -5.60
CA GLY A 35 -13.69 -0.52 -6.35
C GLY A 35 -14.07 -1.25 -7.65
N ARG A 36 -13.13 -2.01 -8.25
CA ARG A 36 -13.39 -2.92 -9.38
C ARG A 36 -13.97 -4.27 -8.95
N GLY A 37 -14.19 -4.50 -7.66
CA GLY A 37 -14.70 -5.77 -7.13
C GLY A 37 -13.62 -6.84 -6.97
N SER A 38 -12.36 -6.47 -6.74
CA SER A 38 -11.31 -7.46 -6.43
C SER A 38 -11.58 -8.13 -5.09
N GLY A 39 -11.55 -9.47 -5.06
CA GLY A 39 -11.77 -10.24 -3.85
C GLY A 39 -10.55 -10.35 -2.94
N ALA A 40 -10.79 -10.81 -1.71
CA ALA A 40 -9.78 -10.97 -0.66
C ALA A 40 -8.47 -11.64 -1.12
N MET A 41 -8.56 -12.76 -1.82
CA MET A 41 -7.37 -13.48 -2.31
C MET A 41 -6.55 -12.65 -3.31
N ARG A 42 -7.20 -11.88 -4.19
CA ARG A 42 -6.50 -10.99 -5.14
C ARG A 42 -5.82 -9.86 -4.39
N MET A 43 -6.51 -9.28 -3.41
CA MET A 43 -5.98 -8.19 -2.60
C MET A 43 -4.78 -8.60 -1.74
N GLU A 44 -4.84 -9.78 -1.11
CA GLU A 44 -3.71 -10.32 -0.34
C GLU A 44 -2.46 -10.52 -1.22
N ARG A 45 -2.64 -11.00 -2.46
CA ARG A 45 -1.53 -11.13 -3.42
C ARG A 45 -0.95 -9.78 -3.82
N GLU A 46 -1.79 -8.78 -4.04
CA GLU A 46 -1.35 -7.43 -4.40
C GLU A 46 -0.58 -6.78 -3.24
N ALA A 47 -1.11 -6.89 -2.02
CA ALA A 47 -0.44 -6.44 -0.80
C ALA A 47 0.92 -7.12 -0.65
N SER A 48 0.97 -8.45 -0.78
CA SER A 48 2.21 -9.22 -0.69
C SER A 48 3.26 -8.76 -1.72
N ALA A 49 2.84 -8.53 -2.98
CA ALA A 49 3.74 -8.07 -4.02
C ALA A 49 4.30 -6.65 -3.75
N LEU A 50 3.47 -5.76 -3.21
CA LEU A 50 3.88 -4.42 -2.80
C LEU A 50 4.87 -4.49 -1.62
N ILE A 51 4.56 -5.27 -0.59
CA ILE A 51 5.41 -5.50 0.58
C ILE A 51 6.76 -6.07 0.15
N SER A 52 6.79 -7.10 -0.71
CA SER A 52 8.05 -7.67 -1.21
C SER A 52 8.87 -6.63 -1.98
N ARG A 53 8.25 -5.82 -2.82
CA ARG A 53 8.93 -4.75 -3.56
C ARG A 53 9.50 -3.68 -2.66
N TRP A 54 8.80 -3.30 -1.59
CA TRP A 54 9.31 -2.37 -0.58
C TRP A 54 10.46 -2.96 0.23
N SER A 55 10.37 -4.23 0.66
CA SER A 55 11.46 -4.89 1.38
C SER A 55 12.77 -4.97 0.59
N ALA A 56 12.69 -4.96 -0.74
CA ALA A 56 13.86 -4.98 -1.61
C ALA A 56 14.45 -3.58 -1.88
N ALA A 57 13.70 -2.50 -1.58
CA ALA A 57 14.02 -1.15 -2.02
C ALA A 57 14.15 -0.13 -0.87
N LEU A 58 13.61 -0.41 0.30
CA LEU A 58 13.57 0.47 1.46
C LEU A 58 14.40 -0.11 2.60
N ASP A 59 14.98 0.77 3.42
CA ASP A 59 15.50 0.38 4.72
C ASP A 59 14.36 0.00 5.69
N PRO A 60 14.65 -0.74 6.78
CA PRO A 60 13.63 -1.20 7.72
C PRO A 60 12.81 -0.07 8.35
N GLU A 61 13.41 1.07 8.67
CA GLU A 61 12.73 2.20 9.32
C GLU A 61 11.71 2.82 8.35
N THR A 62 12.15 3.20 7.15
CA THR A 62 11.26 3.73 6.10
C THR A 62 10.19 2.70 5.70
N MET A 63 10.53 1.42 5.62
CA MET A 63 9.56 0.37 5.32
C MET A 63 8.50 0.31 6.42
N ARG A 64 8.91 0.37 7.69
CA ARG A 64 8.00 0.29 8.83
C ARG A 64 7.03 1.47 8.85
N GLU A 65 7.53 2.69 8.66
CA GLU A 65 6.69 3.90 8.56
C GLU A 65 5.59 3.74 7.50
N ARG A 66 5.97 3.32 6.29
CA ARG A 66 4.99 3.12 5.19
C ARG A 66 3.97 2.02 5.48
N LEU A 67 4.40 0.92 6.10
CA LEU A 67 3.50 -0.16 6.48
C LEU A 67 2.50 0.28 7.56
N ASP A 68 2.97 1.07 8.53
CA ASP A 68 2.11 1.60 9.60
C ASP A 68 1.11 2.63 9.03
N GLU A 69 1.53 3.55 8.16
CA GLU A 69 0.63 4.49 7.45
C GLU A 69 -0.48 3.77 6.67
N ILE A 70 -0.12 2.76 5.87
CA ILE A 70 -1.12 1.98 5.12
C ILE A 70 -2.04 1.21 6.06
N ARG A 71 -1.49 0.63 7.14
CA ARG A 71 -2.31 -0.12 8.10
C ARG A 71 -3.37 0.77 8.73
N GLU A 72 -3.00 1.98 9.16
CA GLU A 72 -3.93 2.93 9.77
C GLU A 72 -5.05 3.32 8.80
N GLN A 73 -4.70 3.68 7.57
CA GLN A 73 -5.70 4.05 6.56
C GLN A 73 -6.62 2.88 6.16
N LEU A 74 -6.09 1.65 6.11
CA LEU A 74 -6.91 0.46 5.87
C LEU A 74 -7.80 0.12 7.08
N ALA A 75 -7.36 0.37 8.31
CA ALA A 75 -8.16 0.17 9.51
C ALA A 75 -9.37 1.12 9.51
N GLU A 76 -9.15 2.41 9.22
CA GLU A 76 -10.22 3.40 9.04
C GLU A 76 -11.20 2.97 7.94
N GLY A 77 -10.69 2.46 6.81
CA GLY A 77 -11.53 1.97 5.72
C GLY A 77 -12.35 0.72 6.09
N VAL A 78 -11.81 -0.18 6.91
CA VAL A 78 -12.53 -1.35 7.43
C VAL A 78 -13.64 -0.90 8.37
N GLU A 79 -13.36 0.01 9.30
CA GLU A 79 -14.34 0.55 10.25
C GLU A 79 -15.48 1.27 9.52
N ALA A 80 -15.16 2.15 8.57
CA ALA A 80 -16.16 2.85 7.76
C ALA A 80 -17.03 1.88 6.94
N ALA A 81 -16.43 0.81 6.39
CA ALA A 81 -17.20 -0.23 5.73
C ALA A 81 -18.13 -0.95 6.73
N GLU A 82 -17.64 -1.33 7.90
CA GLU A 82 -18.45 -1.99 8.94
C GLU A 82 -19.64 -1.12 9.39
N GLU A 83 -19.44 0.18 9.56
CA GLU A 83 -20.52 1.13 9.90
C GLU A 83 -21.57 1.22 8.78
N SER A 84 -21.13 1.30 7.52
CA SER A 84 -22.04 1.37 6.37
C SER A 84 -22.89 0.12 6.18
N ALA A 85 -22.54 -1.00 6.83
CA ALA A 85 -23.32 -2.23 6.75
C ALA A 85 -24.76 -2.06 7.24
N GLY A 86 -25.00 -1.15 8.20
CA GLY A 86 -26.34 -0.84 8.70
C GLY A 86 -27.21 -0.04 7.74
N GLU A 87 -26.62 0.55 6.70
CA GLU A 87 -27.31 1.36 5.69
C GLU A 87 -27.73 0.52 4.47
N ILE A 88 -27.29 -0.73 4.39
CA ILE A 88 -27.57 -1.61 3.27
C ILE A 88 -28.99 -2.14 3.39
N ASP A 89 -29.73 -2.05 2.28
CA ASP A 89 -31.02 -2.72 2.12
C ASP A 89 -30.87 -4.24 2.33
N SER A 90 -31.39 -4.73 3.45
CA SER A 90 -31.30 -6.13 3.85
C SER A 90 -32.06 -7.06 2.91
N ASP A 91 -33.04 -6.55 2.16
CA ASP A 91 -33.81 -7.36 1.21
C ASP A 91 -33.03 -7.59 -0.10
N SER A 92 -32.00 -6.79 -0.34
CA SER A 92 -31.09 -6.93 -1.48
C SER A 92 -29.91 -7.85 -1.15
N LYS A 93 -30.09 -9.16 -1.38
CA LYS A 93 -29.01 -10.16 -1.26
C LYS A 93 -27.75 -9.79 -2.04
N ALA A 94 -27.91 -9.15 -3.21
CA ALA A 94 -26.79 -8.71 -4.03
C ALA A 94 -26.01 -7.57 -3.38
N ALA A 95 -26.69 -6.59 -2.76
CA ALA A 95 -26.05 -5.48 -2.05
C ALA A 95 -25.30 -5.99 -0.81
N VAL A 96 -25.92 -6.87 -0.02
CA VAL A 96 -25.29 -7.51 1.13
C VAL A 96 -24.05 -8.29 0.71
N ALA A 97 -24.14 -9.12 -0.34
CA ALA A 97 -23.01 -9.91 -0.83
C ALA A 97 -21.86 -9.03 -1.36
N ALA A 98 -22.17 -7.98 -2.13
CA ALA A 98 -21.17 -7.04 -2.64
C ALA A 98 -20.45 -6.32 -1.49
N HIS A 99 -21.19 -5.90 -0.47
CA HIS A 99 -20.60 -5.27 0.70
C HIS A 99 -19.72 -6.21 1.51
N GLN A 100 -20.20 -7.42 1.83
CA GLN A 100 -19.40 -8.43 2.52
C GLN A 100 -18.12 -8.77 1.76
N HIS A 101 -18.21 -8.81 0.42
CA HIS A 101 -17.06 -9.04 -0.44
C HIS A 101 -16.03 -7.90 -0.35
N THR A 102 -16.48 -6.65 -0.39
CA THR A 102 -15.62 -5.46 -0.18
C THR A 102 -14.97 -5.46 1.20
N LEU A 103 -15.75 -5.73 2.25
CA LEU A 103 -15.24 -5.79 3.62
C LEU A 103 -14.18 -6.90 3.79
N ALA A 104 -14.43 -8.07 3.20
CA ALA A 104 -13.44 -9.16 3.21
C ALA A 104 -12.15 -8.76 2.47
N ALA A 105 -12.26 -8.03 1.37
CA ALA A 105 -11.12 -7.53 0.61
C ALA A 105 -10.28 -6.51 1.40
N LEU A 106 -10.94 -5.55 2.07
CA LEU A 106 -10.28 -4.57 2.95
C LEU A 106 -9.58 -5.26 4.12
N ARG A 107 -10.27 -6.16 4.83
CA ARG A 107 -9.71 -6.91 5.97
C ARG A 107 -8.51 -7.77 5.58
N ALA A 108 -8.58 -8.47 4.45
CA ALA A 108 -7.46 -9.28 3.95
C ALA A 108 -6.23 -8.41 3.64
N THR A 109 -6.44 -7.24 3.04
CA THR A 109 -5.38 -6.27 2.77
C THR A 109 -4.76 -5.78 4.08
N HIS A 110 -5.58 -5.28 5.02
CA HIS A 110 -5.13 -4.80 6.33
C HIS A 110 -4.32 -5.86 7.10
N GLN A 111 -4.77 -7.11 7.06
CA GLN A 111 -4.08 -8.21 7.72
C GLN A 111 -2.71 -8.50 7.11
N ALA A 112 -2.58 -8.44 5.78
CA ALA A 112 -1.29 -8.63 5.10
C ALA A 112 -0.28 -7.55 5.51
N PHE A 113 -0.68 -6.28 5.53
CA PHE A 113 0.16 -5.17 5.98
C PHE A 113 0.49 -5.26 7.48
N SER A 114 -0.46 -5.67 8.31
CA SER A 114 -0.22 -5.87 9.75
C SER A 114 0.81 -6.94 10.04
N ARG A 115 0.74 -8.08 9.34
CA ARG A 115 1.74 -9.17 9.45
C ARG A 115 3.11 -8.70 8.98
N ALA A 116 3.16 -7.96 7.87
CA ALA A 116 4.41 -7.42 7.35
C ALA A 116 5.05 -6.45 8.34
N ALA A 117 4.28 -5.50 8.89
CA ALA A 117 4.77 -4.55 9.88
C ALA A 117 5.43 -5.29 11.05
N GLN A 118 4.72 -6.28 11.64
CA GLN A 118 5.21 -7.08 12.76
C GLN A 118 6.50 -7.87 12.46
N SER A 119 6.83 -8.09 11.19
CA SER A 119 8.03 -8.81 10.76
C SER A 119 9.25 -7.91 10.49
N VAL A 120 9.05 -6.58 10.39
CA VAL A 120 10.16 -5.63 10.20
C VAL A 120 10.88 -5.41 11.53
N PRO A 121 12.21 -5.61 11.60
CA PRO A 121 12.97 -5.42 12.84
C PRO A 121 13.02 -3.95 13.26
N VAL A 122 13.01 -3.72 14.58
CA VAL A 122 13.17 -2.41 15.24
C VAL A 122 14.64 -2.15 15.50
#